data_AF-S4PJE8-F1
#
_entry.id   AF-S4PJE8-F1
#
_cell.length_a   1.000
_cell.length_b   1.000
_cell.length_c   1.000
_cell.angle_alpha   90.00
_cell.angle_beta   90.00
_cell.angle_gamma   90.00
#
_symmetry.space_group_name_H-M   'P 1'
#
loop_
_entity.id
_entity.type
_entity.pdbx_description
1 polymer ?
#
loop_
_entity_poly.entity_id
_entity_poly.type
_entity_poly.pdbx_seq_one_letter_code
_entity_poly.pdbx_strand_id
1 'polypeptide(L)'
;MYSKNGEIRRDETCLDYSGHDVVLYPCHGAKGNQLWLYDHNTKLIKHGSSEKCMAISRNKDKIVMETCNESENRQMWSMENFNA
;
A
#
# COMPACT_ATOMS: atom_id res chain seq x y z
N MET A 1 10.06 2.04 -4.37
CA MET A 1 10.37 0.63 -4.68
C MET A 1 9.61 -0.25 -3.70
N TYR A 2 8.97 -1.33 -4.17
CA TYR A 2 8.38 -2.36 -3.31
C TYR A 2 9.45 -3.39 -2.94
N SER A 3 9.65 -3.64 -1.64
CA SER A 3 10.71 -4.51 -1.12
C SER A 3 10.23 -5.95 -0.95
N LYS A 4 11.17 -6.91 -0.91
CA LYS A 4 10.87 -8.32 -0.59
C LYS A 4 10.23 -8.51 0.80
N ASN A 5 10.39 -7.53 1.69
CA ASN A 5 9.81 -7.55 3.03
C ASN A 5 8.39 -6.96 3.08
N GLY A 6 7.83 -6.57 1.92
CA GLY A 6 6.51 -5.96 1.82
C GLY A 6 6.50 -4.48 2.16
N GLU A 7 7.63 -3.78 2.05
CA GLU A 7 7.67 -2.33 2.30
C GLU A 7 7.53 -1.57 0.98
N ILE A 8 6.71 -0.53 0.95
CA ILE A 8 6.74 0.47 -0.13
C ILE A 8 7.66 1.60 0.33
N ARG A 9 8.87 1.68 -0.21
CA ARG A 9 9.95 2.54 0.30
C ARG A 9 10.59 3.45 -0.73
N ARG A 10 11.12 4.57 -0.24
CA ARG A 10 12.07 5.46 -0.94
C ARG A 10 13.17 5.81 0.05
N ASP A 11 14.41 5.46 -0.31
CA ASP A 11 15.58 5.59 0.56
C ASP A 11 15.35 4.91 1.92
N GLU A 12 15.43 5.67 3.02
CA GLU A 12 15.20 5.22 4.42
C GLU A 12 13.77 5.49 4.92
N THR A 13 12.85 5.89 4.02
CA THR A 13 11.45 6.15 4.35
C THR A 13 10.52 5.11 3.74
N CYS A 14 9.57 4.65 4.55
CA CYS A 14 8.59 3.63 4.24
C CYS A 14 7.19 4.22 4.33
N LEU A 15 6.30 3.71 3.50
CA LEU A 15 4.88 4.00 3.59
C LEU A 15 4.30 3.35 4.84
N ASP A 16 3.58 4.11 5.65
CA ASP A 16 3.08 3.70 6.98
C ASP A 16 1.60 4.06 7.10
N TYR A 17 0.80 3.14 7.65
CA TYR A 17 -0.61 3.39 7.95
C TYR A 17 -1.02 2.85 9.32
N SER A 18 -1.44 3.77 10.20
CA SER A 18 -1.81 3.48 11.59
C SER A 18 -3.31 3.65 11.88
N GLY A 19 -4.15 3.80 10.86
CA GLY A 19 -5.62 3.88 11.00
C GLY A 19 -6.25 5.18 10.52
N HIS A 20 -5.45 6.20 10.21
CA HIS A 20 -5.93 7.51 9.75
C HIS A 20 -5.43 7.83 8.34
N ASP A 21 -4.22 8.37 8.23
CA ASP A 21 -3.60 8.76 6.97
C ASP A 21 -2.46 7.81 6.60
N VAL A 22 -2.21 7.70 5.30
CA VAL A 22 -1.02 7.01 4.78
C VAL A 22 0.11 8.04 4.71
N VAL A 23 1.18 7.80 5.46
CA VAL A 23 2.29 8.75 5.61
C VAL A 23 3.63 8.10 5.24
N LEU A 24 4.67 8.93 5.08
CA LEU A 24 6.05 8.43 5.04
C LEU A 24 6.65 8.51 6.44
N TYR A 25 7.22 7.39 6.90
CA TYR A 25 7.86 7.27 8.20
C TYR A 25 9.20 6.53 8.05
N PRO A 26 10.19 6.73 8.94
CA PRO A 26 11.43 5.95 8.90
C PRO A 26 11.16 4.44 8.85
N CYS A 27 11.82 3.75 7.93
CA CYS A 27 11.73 2.31 7.80
C CYS A 27 12.30 1.66 9.06
N HIS A 28 11.51 0.81 9.72
CA HIS A 28 11.96 0.11 10.93
C HIS A 28 12.07 -1.41 10.75
N GLY A 29 11.71 -1.97 9.59
CA GLY A 29 11.89 -3.39 9.25
C GLY A 29 11.05 -4.38 10.07
N ALA A 30 10.21 -3.89 10.98
CA ALA A 30 9.39 -4.70 11.89
C ALA A 30 8.00 -5.03 11.33
N LYS A 31 7.76 -4.78 10.02
CA LYS A 31 6.45 -4.94 9.37
C LYS A 31 5.39 -4.05 10.05
N GLY A 32 4.33 -4.63 10.61
CA GLY A 32 3.26 -3.91 11.28
C GLY A 32 2.56 -2.93 10.34
N ASN A 33 2.59 -1.66 10.70
CA ASN A 33 1.97 -0.57 9.94
C ASN A 33 2.71 -0.23 8.64
N GLN A 34 3.89 -0.81 8.41
CA GLN A 34 4.70 -0.63 7.20
C GLN A 34 4.64 -1.85 6.27
N LEU A 35 3.78 -2.82 6.56
CA LEU A 35 3.59 -4.01 5.74
C LEU A 35 2.48 -3.82 4.71
N TRP A 36 2.86 -3.97 3.44
CA TRP A 36 1.99 -3.88 2.27
C TRP A 36 2.12 -5.17 1.48
N LEU A 37 0.99 -5.71 1.05
CA LEU A 37 0.88 -6.93 0.27
C LEU A 37 0.34 -6.56 -1.10
N TYR A 38 1.18 -6.65 -2.11
CA TYR A 38 0.77 -6.44 -3.50
C TYR A 38 0.38 -7.76 -4.15
N ASP A 39 -0.84 -7.83 -4.67
CA ASP A 39 -1.29 -8.94 -5.52
C ASP A 39 -1.28 -8.49 -6.98
N HIS A 40 -0.43 -9.11 -7.79
CA HIS A 40 -0.27 -8.75 -9.20
C HIS A 40 -1.49 -9.13 -10.06
N ASN A 41 -2.25 -10.16 -9.67
CA ASN A 41 -3.41 -10.62 -10.44
C ASN A 41 -4.58 -9.64 -10.27
N THR A 42 -4.89 -9.28 -9.02
CA THR A 42 -5.98 -8.35 -8.69
C THR A 42 -5.55 -6.89 -8.74
N LYS A 43 -4.24 -6.63 -8.78
CA LYS A 43 -3.61 -5.30 -8.71
C LYS A 43 -3.89 -4.55 -7.41
N LEU A 44 -4.32 -5.24 -6.36
CA LEU A 44 -4.60 -4.62 -5.07
C LEU A 44 -3.32 -4.46 -4.25
N ILE A 45 -3.23 -3.36 -3.50
CA ILE A 45 -2.25 -3.18 -2.43
C ILE A 45 -3.01 -3.25 -1.11
N LYS A 46 -2.91 -4.39 -0.42
CA LYS A 46 -3.54 -4.62 0.89
C LYS A 46 -2.56 -4.25 2.02
N HIS A 47 -3.02 -3.50 3.00
CA HIS A 47 -2.26 -3.25 4.22
C HIS A 47 -2.36 -4.45 5.15
N GLY A 48 -1.20 -4.94 5.61
CA GLY A 48 -1.08 -6.22 6.31
C GLY A 48 -1.89 -6.29 7.60
N SER A 49 -1.82 -5.28 8.47
CA SER A 49 -2.46 -5.32 9.80
C SER A 49 -3.94 -4.94 9.78
N SER A 50 -4.33 -3.97 8.95
CA SER A 50 -5.73 -3.50 8.91
C SER A 50 -6.62 -4.24 7.91
N GLU A 51 -6.00 -5.04 7.03
CA GLU A 51 -6.65 -5.73 5.92
C GLU A 51 -7.39 -4.86 4.88
N LYS A 52 -7.28 -3.53 4.99
CA LYS A 52 -7.79 -2.55 4.02
C LYS A 52 -6.90 -2.46 2.79
N CYS A 53 -7.49 -2.02 1.67
CA CYS A 53 -6.77 -1.78 0.43
C CYS A 53 -6.56 -0.29 0.19
N MET A 54 -5.41 0.04 -0.40
CA MET A 54 -5.07 1.39 -0.82
C MET A 54 -5.93 1.80 -2.01
N ALA A 55 -6.51 3.00 -1.96
CA ALA A 55 -7.30 3.56 -3.04
C ALA A 55 -6.95 5.04 -3.26
N ILE A 56 -7.19 5.52 -4.48
CA ILE A 56 -7.29 6.95 -4.75
C ILE A 56 -8.67 7.43 -4.26
N SER A 57 -8.73 8.57 -3.59
CA SER A 57 -10.00 9.20 -3.17
C SER A 57 -10.89 9.48 -4.39
N ARG A 58 -12.21 9.58 -4.18
CA ARG A 58 -13.15 9.92 -5.27
C ARG A 58 -12.84 11.27 -5.91
N ASN A 59 -12.29 12.21 -5.13
CA ASN A 59 -11.87 13.53 -5.60
C ASN A 59 -10.48 13.53 -6.26
N LYS A 60 -9.77 12.39 -6.24
CA LYS A 60 -8.44 12.18 -6.83
C LYS A 60 -7.33 13.07 -6.25
N ASP A 61 -7.50 13.50 -5.00
CA ASP A 61 -6.62 14.43 -4.30
C ASP A 61 -5.78 13.76 -3.18
N LYS A 62 -6.16 12.56 -2.75
CA LYS A 62 -5.49 11.86 -1.64
C LYS A 62 -5.55 10.35 -1.80
N ILE A 63 -4.66 9.68 -1.07
CA ILE A 63 -4.71 8.23 -0.83
C ILE A 63 -5.60 7.96 0.37
N VAL A 64 -6.43 6.93 0.27
CA VAL A 64 -7.32 6.47 1.35
C VAL A 64 -7.22 4.95 1.51
N MET A 65 -7.59 4.47 2.69
CA MET A 65 -7.66 3.04 2.99
C MET A 65 -9.13 2.61 3.11
N GLU A 66 -9.58 1.76 2.19
CA GLU A 66 -10.97 1.30 2.07
C GLU A 66 -11.05 -0.23 2.21
N THR A 67 -12.27 -0.76 2.34
CA THR A 67 -12.50 -2.22 2.21
C THR A 67 -12.07 -2.67 0.82
N CYS A 68 -11.30 -3.77 0.75
CA CYS A 68 -10.81 -4.31 -0.52
C CYS A 68 -11.96 -4.71 -1.45
N ASN A 69 -11.86 -4.29 -2.71
CA ASN A 69 -12.83 -4.61 -3.75
C ASN A 69 -12.13 -4.74 -5.11
N GLU A 70 -12.07 -5.96 -5.66
CA GLU A 70 -11.44 -6.27 -6.95
C GLU A 70 -12.16 -5.63 -8.15
N SER A 71 -13.41 -5.17 -7.98
CA SER A 71 -14.15 -4.44 -9.02
C SER A 71 -13.96 -2.93 -8.94
N GLU A 72 -13.26 -2.40 -7.93
CA GLU A 72 -13.05 -0.96 -7.76
C GLU A 72 -11.74 -0.52 -8.42
N ASN A 73 -11.86 0.16 -9.57
CA ASN A 73 -10.71 0.65 -10.33
C ASN A 73 -9.82 1.61 -9.54
N ARG A 74 -10.36 2.36 -8.55
CA ARG A 74 -9.55 3.24 -7.70
C ARG A 74 -8.56 2.49 -6.80
N GLN A 75 -8.76 1.18 -6.61
CA GLN A 75 -7.90 0.32 -5.79
C GLN A 75 -6.88 -0.48 -6.61
N MET A 76 -6.86 -0.32 -7.94
CA MET A 76 -5.94 -1.05 -8.82
C MET A 76 -4.66 -0.26 -9.04
N TRP A 77 -3.53 -0.86 -8.68
CA TRP A 77 -2.19 -0.28 -8.76
C TRP A 77 -1.29 -1.13 -9.64
N SER A 78 -0.51 -0.46 -10.50
CA SER A 78 0.52 -1.12 -11.31
C SER A 78 1.89 -0.72 -10.78
N MET A 79 2.65 -1.69 -10.31
CA MET A 79 4.02 -1.48 -9.85
C MET A 79 4.98 -1.58 -11.03
N GLU A 80 5.76 -0.53 -11.27
CA GLU A 80 6.80 -0.56 -12.31
C GLU A 80 7.90 -1.56 -11.93
N ASN A 81 8.41 -2.30 -12.92
CA ASN A 81 9.49 -3.28 -12.76
C ASN A 81 9.20 -4.34 -11.68
N PHE A 82 7.92 -4.70 -11.50
CA PHE A 82 7.54 -5.78 -10.60
C PHE A 82 8.10 -7.11 -11.11
N ASN A 83 8.94 -7.75 -10.31
CA ASN A 83 9.44 -9.09 -10.56
C ASN A 83 8.87 -10.01 -9.48
N ALA A 84 8.05 -10.96 -9.92
CA ALA A 84 7.32 -11.89 -9.06
C ALA A 84 8.25 -12.89 -8.35
#